data_AF-A0A6B3ENX9-F1
#
_entry.id   AF-A0A6B3ENX9-F1
#
_cell.length_a   1.000
_cell.length_b   1.000
_cell.length_c   1.000
_cell.angle_alpha   90.00
_cell.angle_beta   90.00
_cell.angle_gamma   90.00
#
_symmetry.space_group_name_H-M   'P 1'
#
loop_
_entity.id
_entity.type
_entity.pdbx_description
1 polymer ?
#
loop_
_entity_poly.entity_id
_entity_poly.type
_entity_poly.pdbx_seq_one_letter_code
_entity_poly.pdbx_strand_id
1 'polypeptide(L)' 'EELSRQMALVRRLVELGRATRAESGVKTRQPLSRALIAATGFETLGEELRAQIAEELNVAGLASLGEVGASLV' A
#
# COMPACT_ATOMS: atom_id res chain seq x y z
N GLU A 1 -13.22 1.36 -18.00
CA GLU A 1 -11.75 1.40 -18.18
C GLU A 1 -11.01 1.88 -16.93
N GLU A 2 -11.47 2.95 -16.27
CA GLU A 2 -10.81 3.48 -15.06
C GLU A 2 -10.66 2.45 -13.93
N LEU A 3 -11.73 1.71 -13.60
CA LEU A 3 -11.65 0.65 -12.59
C LEU A 3 -10.61 -0.43 -12.94
N SER A 4 -10.48 -0.79 -14.22
CA SER A 4 -9.47 -1.74 -14.68
C SER A 4 -8.05 -1.22 -14.46
N ARG A 5 -7.83 0.08 -14.68
CA ARG A 5 -6.56 0.77 -14.43
C ARG A 5 -6.23 0.82 -12.93
N GLN A 6 -7.22 1.16 -12.10
CA GLN A 6 -7.07 1.17 -10.65
C GLN A 6 -6.77 -0.24 -10.11
N MET A 7 -7.48 -1.26 -10.59
CA MET A 7 -7.23 -2.66 -10.22
C MET A 7 -5.85 -3.15 -10.66
N ALA A 8 -5.33 -2.68 -11.81
CA ALA A 8 -3.96 -2.98 -12.22
C ALA A 8 -2.93 -2.37 -11.26
N LEU A 9 -3.16 -1.13 -10.81
CA LEU A 9 -2.31 -0.49 -9.79
C LEU A 9 -2.37 -1.24 -8.45
N VAL A 10 -3.57 -1.60 -7.99
CA VAL A 10 -3.77 -2.37 -6.74
C VAL A 10 -2.98 -3.67 -6.77
N ARG A 11 -3.11 -4.48 -7.83
CA ARG A 11 -2.36 -5.74 -7.98
C ARG A 11 -0.86 -5.52 -7.89
N ARG A 12 -0.32 -4.55 -8.63
CA ARG A 12 1.11 -4.26 -8.62
C ARG A 12 1.60 -3.82 -7.23
N LEU A 13 0.84 -3.01 -6.51
CA LEU A 13 1.18 -2.59 -5.14
C LEU A 13 1.19 -3.77 -4.16
N VAL A 14 0.18 -4.64 -4.23
CA VAL A 14 0.09 -5.83 -3.39
C VAL A 14 1.25 -6.79 -3.67
N GLU A 15 1.55 -7.04 -4.95
CA GLU A 15 2.66 -7.92 -5.36
C GLU A 15 3.99 -7.43 -4.80
N LEU A 16 4.33 -6.14 -5.01
CA LEU A 16 5.55 -5.55 -4.46
C LEU A 16 5.57 -5.61 -2.93
N GLY A 17 4.48 -5.22 -2.26
CA GLY A 17 4.42 -5.19 -0.81
C GLY A 17 4.56 -6.59 -0.19
N ARG A 18 3.93 -7.62 -0.79
CA ARG A 18 4.08 -9.01 -0.35
C ARG A 18 5.51 -9.51 -0.51
N ALA A 19 6.17 -9.19 -1.63
CA ALA A 19 7.57 -9.54 -1.87
C ALA A 19 8.49 -8.89 -0.83
N THR A 20 8.37 -7.56 -0.63
CA THR A 20 9.17 -6.84 0.39
C THR A 20 8.95 -7.40 1.79
N ARG A 21 7.72 -7.77 2.16
CA ARG A 21 7.44 -8.40 3.46
C ARG A 21 8.12 -9.76 3.61
N ALA A 22 8.09 -10.58 2.57
CA ALA A 22 8.75 -11.89 2.58
C ALA A 22 10.27 -11.76 2.79
N GLU A 23 10.88 -10.70 2.27
CA GLU A 23 12.32 -10.43 2.37
C GLU A 23 12.73 -9.68 3.66
N SER A 24 11.80 -8.99 4.33
CA SER A 24 12.12 -8.07 5.44
C SER A 24 12.64 -8.72 6.74
N GLY A 25 12.62 -10.06 6.86
CA GLY A 25 12.99 -10.77 8.10
C GLY A 25 12.03 -10.54 9.28
N VAL A 26 11.01 -9.70 9.10
CA VAL A 26 9.93 -9.48 10.04
C VAL A 26 9.07 -10.75 10.12
N LYS A 27 8.62 -11.14 11.32
CA LYS A 27 7.72 -12.28 11.50
C LYS A 27 6.55 -12.16 10.54
N THR A 28 6.43 -13.12 9.63
CA THR A 28 5.57 -13.08 8.45
C THR A 28 4.12 -12.70 8.73
N ARG A 29 3.60 -13.02 9.92
CA ARG A 29 2.20 -12.78 10.31
C ARG A 29 1.95 -11.57 11.20
N GLN A 30 2.95 -10.82 11.64
CA GLN A 30 2.66 -9.65 12.48
C GLN A 30 2.02 -8.53 11.65
N PRO A 31 0.89 -7.94 12.08
CA PRO A 31 0.35 -6.74 11.47
C PRO A 31 1.36 -5.60 11.62
N LEU A 32 1.59 -4.83 10.56
CA LEU A 32 2.40 -3.60 10.63
C LEU A 32 1.51 -2.38 10.80
N SER A 33 2.04 -1.32 11.38
CA SER A 33 1.26 -0.09 11.63
C SER A 33 0.86 0.61 10.33
N ARG A 34 1.77 0.71 9.36
CA ARG A 34 1.55 1.49 8.15
C ARG A 34 2.44 1.03 6.99
N ALA A 35 1.93 1.11 5.77
CA ALA A 35 2.75 1.09 4.56
C ALA A 35 2.77 2.49 3.91
N LEU A 36 3.97 2.95 3.53
CA LEU A 36 4.16 4.22 2.81
C LEU A 36 4.25 3.93 1.30
N ILE A 37 3.37 4.55 0.53
CA ILE A 37 3.20 4.27 -0.89
C ILE A 37 3.77 5.42 -1.72
N ALA A 38 4.74 5.11 -2.58
CA ALA A 38 5.36 6.05 -3.51
C ALA A 38 4.98 5.70 -4.96
N ALA A 39 3.67 5.68 -5.24
CA ALA A 39 3.14 5.32 -6.57
C ALA A 39 2.15 6.36 -7.07
N THR A 40 2.40 6.86 -8.28
CA THR A 40 1.46 7.75 -8.98
C THR A 40 0.10 7.07 -9.14
N GLY A 41 -0.97 7.80 -8.82
CA GLY A 41 -2.34 7.29 -8.87
C GLY A 41 -2.80 6.57 -7.61
N PHE A 42 -1.93 6.33 -6.62
CA PHE A 42 -2.37 5.83 -5.30
C PHE A 42 -3.39 6.78 -4.64
N GLU A 43 -3.11 8.08 -4.73
CA GLU A 43 -3.99 9.16 -4.26
C GLU A 43 -5.42 9.06 -4.83
N THR A 44 -5.54 8.59 -6.08
CA THR A 44 -6.81 8.49 -6.80
C THR A 44 -7.61 7.22 -6.51
N LEU A 45 -7.04 6.28 -5.73
CA LEU A 45 -7.76 5.07 -5.33
C LEU A 45 -8.80 5.43 -4.26
N GLY A 46 -10.03 4.94 -4.46
CA GLY A 46 -11.09 5.04 -3.46
C GLY A 46 -10.78 4.22 -2.20
N GLU A 47 -11.55 4.48 -1.15
CA GLU A 47 -11.35 3.87 0.18
C GLU A 47 -11.39 2.34 0.15
N GLU A 48 -12.33 1.74 -0.59
CA GLU A 48 -12.45 0.28 -0.72
C GLU A 48 -11.18 -0.37 -1.31
N LEU A 49 -10.59 0.23 -2.34
CA LEU A 49 -9.37 -0.29 -2.96
C LEU A 49 -8.15 -0.11 -2.05
N ARG A 50 -8.11 0.98 -1.28
CA ARG A 50 -7.08 1.20 -0.27
C ARG A 50 -7.22 0.20 0.89
N ALA A 51 -8.44 -0.09 1.33
CA ALA A 51 -8.73 -1.09 2.34
C ALA A 51 -8.29 -2.49 1.88
N GLN A 52 -8.56 -2.85 0.61
CA GLN A 52 -8.09 -4.11 0.04
C GLN A 52 -6.55 -4.20 0.06
N ILE A 53 -5.84 -3.15 -0.33
CA ILE A 53 -4.37 -3.14 -0.26
C ILE A 53 -3.90 -3.33 1.19
N ALA A 54 -4.53 -2.67 2.17
CA ALA A 54 -4.14 -2.77 3.58
C ALA A 54 -4.34 -4.19 4.13
N GLU A 55 -5.45 -4.82 3.80
CA GLU A 55 -5.76 -6.21 4.16
C GLU A 55 -4.74 -7.18 3.55
N GLU A 56 -4.50 -7.07 2.24
CA GLU A 56 -3.55 -7.91 1.52
C GLU A 56 -2.12 -7.80 2.10
N LEU A 57 -1.71 -6.60 2.51
CA LEU A 57 -0.39 -6.35 3.09
C LEU A 57 -0.32 -6.57 4.61
N ASN A 58 -1.43 -6.90 5.26
CA ASN A 58 -1.58 -7.03 6.72
C ASN A 58 -1.00 -5.80 7.45
N VAL A 59 -1.52 -4.62 7.10
CA VAL A 59 -1.15 -3.33 7.70
C VAL A 59 -2.37 -2.59 8.22
N ALA A 60 -2.22 -1.82 9.30
CA ALA A 60 -3.31 -1.05 9.89
C ALA A 60 -3.69 0.21 9.09
N GLY A 61 -2.85 0.66 8.17
CA GLY A 61 -3.15 1.78 7.30
C GLY A 61 -2.14 2.01 6.19
N LEU A 62 -2.52 2.87 5.26
CA LEU A 62 -1.69 3.30 4.14
C LEU A 62 -1.54 4.82 4.19
N ALA A 63 -0.38 5.33 3.79
CA ALA A 63 -0.18 6.75 3.56
C ALA A 63 0.67 6.96 2.32
N SER A 64 0.51 8.09 1.65
CA SER A 64 1.41 8.49 0.58
C SER A 64 2.75 8.92 1.17
N LEU A 65 3.86 8.55 0.52
CA LEU A 65 5.18 8.99 0.95
C LEU A 65 5.31 10.52 0.85
N GLY A 66 4.63 11.15 -0.11
CA GLY A 66 4.62 12.60 -0.28
C GLY A 66 3.92 13.35 0.86
N GLU A 67 2.81 12.80 1.38
CA GLU A 67 2.08 13.37 2.52
C GLU A 67 2.93 13.35 3.80
N VAL A 68 3.63 12.24 4.05
CA VAL A 68 4.47 12.09 5.26
C VAL A 68 5.74 12.93 5.16
N GLY A 69 6.33 13.06 3.97
CA GLY A 69 7.50 13.91 3.74
C GLY A 69 7.26 15.39 4.08
N ALA A 70 6.03 15.89 3.91
CA ALA A 70 5.66 17.25 4.28
C ALA A 70 5.43 17.44 5.80
N SER A 71 5.16 16.36 6.54
CA SER A 71 4.91 16.39 7.99
C SER A 71 6.18 16.19 8.84
N LEU A 72 7.29 15.80 8.23
CA LEU A 72 8.56 15.48 8.90
C LEU A 72 9.62 16.59 8.80
N VAL A 73 9.22 17.79 8.36
CA VAL A 73 10.10 18.97 8.19
C VAL A 73 9.65 20.10 9.09
#